data_AF-A0A8T5QAD2-F1
#
_entry.id   AF-A0A8T5QAD2-F1
#
_cell.length_a   1.000
_cell.length_b   1.000
_cell.length_c   1.000
_cell.angle_alpha   90.00
_cell.angle_beta   90.00
_cell.angle_gamma   90.00
#
_symmetry.space_group_name_H-M   'P 1'
#
loop_
_entity.id
_entity.type
_entity.pdbx_description
1 polymer ?
#
loop_
_entity_poly.entity_id
_entity_poly.type
_entity_poly.pdbx_seq_one_letter_code
_entity_poly.pdbx_strand_id
1 'polypeptide(L)'
;MRWLPILALLLILSMPLALAADFDDDISSSDKAKFDEILKPVMKIYSFIKYTATVLAVLFLVFAGVSFVIHSNDPGKREQAKTMAAYIIVGLIVIWVAPLVVDFLLS
;
A
#
# COMPACT_ATOMS: atom_id res chain seq x y z
N MET A 1 5.58 -28.40 -46.71
CA MET A 1 6.50 -29.00 -45.71
C MET A 1 7.93 -28.38 -45.72
N ARG A 2 8.14 -27.10 -46.08
CA ARG A 2 9.49 -26.48 -46.18
C ARG A 2 9.84 -25.51 -45.03
N TRP A 3 8.85 -25.10 -44.24
CA TRP A 3 9.00 -24.13 -43.14
C TRP A 3 9.23 -24.78 -41.77
N LEU A 4 8.99 -26.09 -41.68
CA LEU A 4 9.22 -26.89 -40.48
C LEU A 4 10.66 -26.77 -39.93
N PRO A 5 11.73 -26.86 -40.74
CA PRO A 5 13.09 -26.71 -40.22
C PRO A 5 13.40 -25.29 -39.75
N ILE A 6 12.79 -24.27 -40.35
CA ILE A 6 13.02 -22.86 -39.99
C ILE A 6 12.39 -22.54 -38.63
N LEU A 7 11.17 -23.03 -38.37
CA LEU A 7 10.52 -22.90 -37.08
C LEU A 7 11.28 -23.64 -35.97
N ALA A 8 11.78 -24.85 -36.26
CA ALA A 8 12.59 -25.60 -35.30
C ALA A 8 13.89 -24.87 -34.96
N LEU A 9 14.56 -24.27 -35.95
CA LEU A 9 15.78 -23.50 -35.74
C LEU A 9 15.53 -22.22 -34.91
N LEU A 10 14.41 -21.53 -35.15
CA LEU A 10 14.03 -20.32 -34.42
C LEU A 10 13.67 -20.63 -32.96
N LEU A 11 13.01 -21.78 -32.72
CA LEU A 11 12.66 -22.25 -31.39
C LEU A 11 13.91 -22.64 -30.58
N ILE A 12 14.86 -23.33 -31.20
CA ILE A 12 16.17 -23.65 -30.59
C ILE A 12 16.99 -22.38 -30.33
N LEU A 13 16.92 -21.38 -31.21
CA LEU A 13 17.61 -20.10 -31.01
C LEU A 13 16.99 -19.24 -29.89
N SER A 14 15.69 -19.39 -29.63
CA SER A 14 15.00 -18.74 -28.51
C SER A 14 15.21 -19.44 -27.16
N MET A 15 15.60 -20.72 -27.18
CA MET A 15 15.77 -21.54 -25.98
C MET A 15 16.87 -21.03 -25.02
N PRO A 16 18.03 -20.54 -25.49
CA PRO A 16 19.01 -19.85 -24.64
C PRO A 16 18.43 -18.57 -24.01
N LEU A 17 17.54 -17.86 -24.70
CA LEU A 17 16.92 -16.64 -24.17
C LEU A 17 15.86 -16.96 -23.12
N ALA A 18 15.15 -18.09 -23.26
CA ALA A 18 14.21 -18.60 -22.28
C ALA A 18 14.90 -19.22 -21.05
N LEU A 19 16.08 -19.82 -21.20
CA LEU A 19 16.91 -20.30 -20.08
C LEU A 19 17.74 -19.18 -19.41
N ALA A 20 18.12 -18.13 -20.14
CA ALA A 20 18.84 -16.97 -19.59
C ALA A 20 17.91 -15.96 -18.94
N ALA A 21 16.63 -15.94 -19.34
CA ALA A 21 15.57 -15.30 -18.57
C ALA A 21 15.24 -16.19 -17.38
N ASP A 22 16.13 -16.17 -16.39
CA ASP A 22 15.90 -16.82 -15.10
C ASP A 22 14.86 -15.98 -14.34
N PHE A 23 13.59 -16.36 -14.47
CA PHE A 23 12.49 -15.75 -13.72
C PHE A 23 12.41 -16.28 -12.27
N ASP A 24 13.31 -17.18 -11.90
CA ASP A 24 13.37 -17.89 -10.62
C ASP A 24 14.55 -17.44 -9.75
N ASP A 25 15.26 -16.38 -10.15
CA ASP A 25 16.31 -15.76 -9.32
C ASP A 25 15.62 -15.10 -8.12
N ASP A 26 15.54 -15.83 -7.02
CA ASP A 26 15.21 -15.28 -5.70
C ASP A 26 15.97 -13.98 -5.52
N ILE A 27 15.29 -12.87 -5.18
CA ILE A 27 15.95 -11.58 -4.93
C ILE A 27 17.16 -11.84 -4.04
N SER A 28 18.37 -11.71 -4.62
CA SER A 28 19.62 -11.99 -3.94
C SER A 28 19.64 -11.26 -2.60
N SER A 29 20.22 -11.86 -1.56
CA SER A 29 20.33 -11.22 -0.24
C SER A 29 20.96 -9.81 -0.32
N SER A 30 21.80 -9.56 -1.34
CA SER A 30 22.34 -8.23 -1.63
C SER A 30 21.29 -7.23 -2.13
N ASP A 31 20.29 -7.68 -2.87
CA ASP A 31 19.26 -6.82 -3.46
C ASP A 31 18.15 -6.51 -2.47
N LYS A 32 17.79 -7.46 -1.58
CA LYS A 32 16.92 -7.18 -0.43
C LYS A 32 17.51 -6.09 0.47
N ALA A 33 18.82 -6.15 0.74
CA ALA A 33 19.50 -5.15 1.55
C ALA A 33 19.48 -3.74 0.92
N LYS A 34 19.64 -3.64 -0.40
CA LYS A 34 19.51 -2.37 -1.14
C LYS A 34 18.07 -1.84 -1.13
N PHE A 35 17.10 -2.73 -1.29
CA PHE A 35 15.69 -2.37 -1.24
C PHE A 35 15.31 -1.81 0.14
N ASP A 36 15.74 -2.45 1.22
CA ASP A 36 15.59 -1.97 2.60
C ASP A 36 16.24 -0.59 2.80
N GLU A 37 17.42 -0.37 2.21
CA GLU A 37 18.10 0.93 2.28
C GLU A 37 17.28 2.05 1.64
N ILE A 38 16.65 1.77 0.48
CA ILE A 38 15.78 2.72 -0.21
C ILE A 38 14.46 2.92 0.55
N LEU A 39 13.93 1.88 1.20
CA LEU A 39 12.67 1.95 1.95
C LEU A 39 12.82 2.67 3.30
N LYS A 40 13.99 2.63 3.95
CA LYS A 40 14.24 3.32 5.23
C LYS A 40 13.75 4.79 5.28
N PRO A 41 14.12 5.69 4.35
CA PRO A 41 13.63 7.06 4.37
C PRO A 41 12.11 7.15 4.16
N VAL A 42 11.53 6.29 3.31
CA VAL A 42 10.08 6.23 3.08
C VAL A 42 9.36 5.80 4.36
N MET A 43 9.84 4.77 5.03
CA MET A 43 9.27 4.28 6.30
C MET A 43 9.38 5.30 7.43
N LYS A 44 10.44 6.11 7.44
CA LYS A 44 10.58 7.23 8.37
C LYS A 44 9.51 8.30 8.14
N ILE A 45 9.29 8.69 6.89
CA ILE A 45 8.25 9.66 6.51
C ILE A 45 6.86 9.10 6.83
N TYR A 46 6.60 7.85 6.47
CA TYR A 46 5.36 7.15 6.80
C TYR A 46 5.11 7.15 8.31
N SER A 47 6.11 6.81 9.12
CA SER A 47 5.96 6.78 10.58
C SER A 47 5.64 8.15 11.15
N PHE A 48 6.32 9.20 10.66
CA PHE A 48 6.03 10.58 11.06
C PHE A 48 4.58 10.96 10.72
N ILE A 49 4.15 10.73 9.47
CA ILE A 49 2.77 11.01 9.03
C ILE A 49 1.76 10.19 9.83
N LYS A 50 2.02 8.89 10.06
CA LYS A 50 1.14 8.00 10.83
C LYS A 50 0.86 8.58 12.22
N TYR A 51 1.89 8.95 12.96
CA TYR A 51 1.72 9.45 14.33
C TYR A 51 1.06 10.83 14.34
N THR A 52 1.48 11.75 13.47
CA THR A 52 0.87 13.08 13.37
C THR A 52 -0.60 12.99 12.96
N ALA A 53 -0.93 12.18 11.95
CA ALA A 53 -2.30 11.97 11.50
C ALA A 53 -3.15 11.28 12.58
N THR A 54 -2.58 10.36 13.35
CA THR A 54 -3.31 9.70 14.46
C THR A 54 -3.69 10.71 15.55
N VAL A 55 -2.77 11.61 15.91
CA VAL A 55 -3.06 12.67 16.89
C VAL A 55 -4.14 13.62 16.36
N LEU A 56 -4.03 14.05 15.11
CA LEU A 56 -5.05 14.90 14.47
C LEU A 56 -6.41 14.21 14.40
N ALA A 57 -6.44 12.93 14.05
CA ALA A 57 -7.66 12.14 13.96
C ALA A 57 -8.39 12.11 15.31
N VAL A 58 -7.68 11.92 16.42
CA VAL A 58 -8.28 11.97 17.76
C VAL A 58 -8.89 13.35 18.05
N LEU A 59 -8.18 14.43 17.72
CA LEU A 59 -8.70 15.80 17.90
C LEU A 59 -9.97 16.05 17.09
N PHE A 60 -9.97 15.65 15.81
CA PHE A 60 -11.15 15.78 14.95
C PHE A 60 -12.28 14.86 15.37
N LEU A 61 -11.99 13.68 15.93
CA LEU A 61 -13.01 12.78 16.45
C LEU A 61 -13.72 13.40 17.67
N VAL A 62 -12.97 14.05 18.55
CA VAL A 62 -13.54 14.85 19.66
C VAL A 62 -14.41 15.98 19.10
N PHE A 63 -13.93 16.71 18.08
CA PHE A 63 -14.72 17.76 17.44
C PHE A 63 -16.04 17.22 16.83
N ALA A 64 -16.00 16.06 16.16
CA ALA A 64 -17.22 15.40 15.67
C ALA A 64 -18.17 15.03 16.81
N GLY A 65 -17.64 14.48 17.92
CA GLY A 65 -18.42 14.13 19.10
C GLY A 65 -19.12 15.35 19.71
N VAL A 66 -18.39 16.46 19.90
CA VAL A 66 -18.94 17.71 20.41
C VAL A 66 -20.00 18.27 19.45
N SER A 67 -19.70 18.30 18.14
CA SER A 67 -20.64 18.79 17.12
C SER A 67 -21.93 17.95 17.08
N PHE A 68 -21.84 16.64 17.28
CA PHE A 68 -23.00 15.75 17.35
C PHE A 68 -23.92 16.06 18.53
N VAL A 69 -23.35 16.40 19.70
CA VAL A 69 -24.11 16.72 20.91
C VAL A 69 -24.77 18.10 20.80
N ILE A 70 -24.04 19.12 20.31
CA ILE A 70 -24.55 20.49 20.22
C ILE A 70 -25.71 20.60 19.23
N HIS A 71 -25.65 19.90 18.10
CA HIS A 71 -26.65 20.02 17.04
C HIS A 71 -27.84 19.06 17.20
N SER A 72 -28.24 18.75 18.44
CA SER A 72 -29.29 17.75 18.75
C SER A 72 -30.62 17.97 18.01
N ASN A 73 -30.98 19.23 17.75
CA ASN A 73 -32.24 19.63 17.11
C ASN A 73 -32.16 19.77 15.57
N ASP A 74 -30.98 19.60 14.98
CA ASP A 74 -30.77 19.67 13.53
C ASP A 74 -30.30 18.28 13.02
N PRO A 75 -31.23 17.46 12.49
CA PRO A 75 -30.91 16.13 11.99
C PRO A 75 -29.82 16.12 10.91
N GLY A 76 -29.77 17.16 10.07
CA GLY A 76 -28.78 17.27 8.99
C GLY A 76 -27.37 17.43 9.54
N LYS A 77 -27.18 18.31 10.52
CA LYS A 77 -25.87 18.52 11.16
C LYS A 77 -25.43 17.33 12.01
N ARG A 78 -26.36 16.61 12.64
CA ARG A 78 -26.02 15.35 13.34
C ARG A 78 -25.51 14.30 12.39
N GLU A 79 -26.14 14.16 11.22
CA GLU A 79 -25.71 13.18 10.22
C GLU A 79 -24.33 13.53 9.65
N GLN A 80 -24.05 14.83 9.45
CA GLN A 80 -22.71 15.29 9.06
C GLN A 80 -21.66 14.94 10.12
N ALA A 81 -21.95 15.13 11.40
CA ALA A 81 -21.02 14.81 12.48
C ALA A 81 -20.70 13.30 12.55
N LYS A 82 -21.70 12.42 12.37
CA LYS A 82 -21.50 10.97 12.29
C LYS A 82 -20.66 10.59 11.07
N THR A 83 -21.00 11.15 9.90
CA THR A 83 -20.29 10.90 8.65
C THR A 83 -18.82 11.32 8.76
N MET A 84 -18.57 12.48 9.38
CA MET A 84 -17.22 12.96 9.68
C MET A 84 -16.46 11.97 10.58
N ALA A 85 -17.06 11.52 11.67
CA ALA A 85 -16.45 10.50 12.55
C ALA A 85 -16.15 9.20 11.80
N ALA A 86 -17.06 8.74 10.94
CA ALA A 86 -16.87 7.54 10.13
C ALA A 86 -15.66 7.69 9.19
N TYR A 87 -15.54 8.81 8.47
CA TYR A 87 -14.39 9.05 7.59
C TYR A 87 -13.06 9.13 8.34
N ILE A 88 -13.05 9.69 9.54
CA ILE A 88 -11.84 9.73 10.39
C ILE A 88 -11.41 8.30 10.76
N ILE A 89 -12.36 7.45 11.17
CA ILE A 89 -12.08 6.06 11.52
C ILE A 89 -11.59 5.27 10.31
N VAL A 90 -12.22 5.41 9.15
CA VAL A 90 -11.80 4.76 7.91
C VAL A 90 -10.39 5.20 7.52
N GLY A 91 -10.09 6.50 7.57
CA GLY A 91 -8.76 7.03 7.29
C GLY A 91 -7.69 6.46 8.24
N LEU A 92 -8.01 6.35 9.54
CA LEU A 92 -7.13 5.70 10.51
C LEU A 92 -6.87 4.24 10.15
N ILE A 93 -7.91 3.47 9.82
CA ILE A 93 -7.76 2.06 9.42
C ILE A 93 -6.79 1.95 8.23
N VAL A 94 -6.98 2.78 7.19
CA VAL A 94 -6.11 2.76 5.99
C VAL A 94 -4.64 3.01 6.36
N ILE A 95 -4.37 4.03 7.18
CA ILE A 95 -2.99 4.35 7.61
C ILE A 95 -2.37 3.17 8.36
N TRP A 96 -3.12 2.50 9.22
CA TRP A 96 -2.62 1.40 10.04
C TRP A 96 -2.48 0.08 9.28
N VAL A 97 -3.28 -0.13 8.24
CA VAL A 97 -3.22 -1.32 7.37
C VAL A 97 -2.09 -1.24 6.34
N ALA A 98 -1.66 -0.03 5.95
CA ALA A 98 -0.59 0.17 4.97
C ALA A 98 0.67 -0.72 5.15
N PRO A 99 1.29 -0.84 6.35
CA PRO A 99 2.49 -1.67 6.53
C PRO A 99 2.20 -3.15 6.32
N LEU A 100 1.01 -3.63 6.71
CA LEU A 100 0.60 -5.02 6.48
C LEU A 100 0.56 -5.35 4.99
N VAL A 101 0.10 -4.41 4.16
CA VAL A 101 0.09 -4.57 2.70
C VAL A 101 1.51 -4.56 2.13
N VAL A 102 2.39 -3.68 2.63
CA VAL A 102 3.80 -3.65 2.20
C VAL A 102 4.49 -4.97 2.54
N ASP A 103 4.32 -5.47 3.77
CA ASP A 103 4.91 -6.72 4.21
C ASP A 103 4.38 -7.92 3.39
N PHE A 104 3.09 -7.92 3.03
CA PHE A 104 2.50 -8.95 2.17
C PHE A 104 3.02 -8.92 0.72
N LEU A 105 3.44 -7.76 0.21
CA LEU A 105 4.03 -7.65 -1.12
C LEU A 105 5.52 -8.02 -1.16
N LEU A 106 6.19 -7.93 -0.01
CA LEU A 106 7.62 -8.24 0.14
C LEU A 106 7.88 -9.68 0.61
N SER A 107 6.83 -10.39 1.07
CA SER A 107 6.86 -11.81 1.42
C SER A 107 6.90 -12.69 0.18
#